data_AF-A0A3A8E2U7-F1
#
_entry.id   AF-A0A3A8E2U7-F1
#
_cell.length_a   1.000
_cell.length_b   1.000
_cell.length_c   1.000
_cell.angle_alpha   90.00
_cell.angle_beta   90.00
_cell.angle_gamma   90.00
#
_symmetry.space_group_name_H-M   'P 1'
#
loop_
_entity.id
_entity.type
_entity.pdbx_description
1 polymer ?
#
loop_
_entity_poly.entity_id
_entity_poly.type
_entity_poly.pdbx_seq_one_letter_code
_entity_poly.pdbx_strand_id
1 'polypeptide(L)'
;MKIEKLVLQNYKSFKDRTIIEFNEGLNILVGDNEAGKSTILEAIHLCLSGILDGRYLKHDFHQYLFNYEVVEECLALVETDKSAQLPELLIEVYFKNNENLSEFEGTLNSESNPTAQGIRFEIKLDNAYSDLYQSLLNSGEVQTSLPIEYFNIEWRSFARNAVISRVIPVKSVLIDSSTAKIKNGSDIYLSKIIKDNLSRVEQIGLAQSYRKLKQNFNEDNNVEALNTKITTSARVSDKQLSITVDLSSNNSWENQLTTNFNNIPFDQIGKGEQCIVKTNLALDHSHETDKNLILIEEPENHLS
;
A
#
# COMPACT_ATOMS: atom_id res chain seq x y z
N MET A 1 -8.67 16.75 11.68
CA MET A 1 -9.13 15.37 11.68
C MET A 1 -8.13 14.58 12.47
N LYS A 2 -8.62 13.69 13.33
CA LYS A 2 -7.84 12.88 14.27
C LYS A 2 -8.44 11.47 14.22
N ILE A 3 -7.62 10.45 14.42
CA ILE A 3 -8.12 9.10 14.69
C ILE A 3 -8.50 9.02 16.17
N GLU A 4 -9.55 8.29 16.47
CA GLU A 4 -10.05 8.07 17.85
C GLU A 4 -9.91 6.61 18.26
N LYS A 5 -10.08 5.68 17.31
CA LYS A 5 -10.08 4.26 17.60
C LYS A 5 -9.64 3.43 16.39
N LEU A 6 -8.95 2.33 16.66
CA LEU A 6 -8.60 1.28 15.71
C LEU A 6 -9.28 -0.02 16.15
N VAL A 7 -9.86 -0.74 15.20
CA VAL A 7 -10.32 -2.13 15.39
C VAL A 7 -9.53 -3.01 14.43
N LEU A 8 -8.90 -4.06 14.97
CA LEU A 8 -8.17 -5.08 14.21
C LEU A 8 -8.79 -6.44 14.45
N GLN A 9 -8.91 -7.26 13.42
CA GLN A 9 -9.30 -8.66 13.55
C GLN A 9 -8.62 -9.47 12.44
N ASN A 10 -8.06 -10.61 12.82
CA ASN A 10 -7.39 -11.55 11.91
C ASN A 10 -6.32 -10.88 11.03
N TYR A 11 -5.45 -10.08 11.67
CA TYR A 11 -4.36 -9.37 11.02
C TYR A 11 -3.02 -9.64 11.70
N LYS A 12 -2.12 -10.37 11.01
CA LYS A 12 -0.81 -10.79 11.52
C LYS A 12 -0.93 -11.38 12.94
N SER A 13 -0.33 -10.75 13.96
CA SER A 13 -0.36 -11.23 15.35
C SER A 13 -1.72 -11.06 16.03
N PHE A 14 -2.65 -10.27 15.47
CA PHE A 14 -3.97 -10.03 16.04
C PHE A 14 -4.98 -11.05 15.50
N LYS A 15 -5.14 -12.17 16.22
CA LYS A 15 -6.15 -13.20 15.95
C LYS A 15 -7.56 -12.66 16.18
N ASP A 16 -7.86 -12.36 17.43
CA ASP A 16 -9.17 -11.90 17.88
C ASP A 16 -9.37 -10.40 17.62
N ARG A 17 -10.64 -9.99 17.70
CA ARG A 17 -10.99 -8.58 17.60
C ARG A 17 -10.34 -7.79 18.73
N THR A 18 -9.42 -6.90 18.35
CA THR A 18 -8.70 -6.01 19.26
C THR A 18 -9.13 -4.57 19.00
N ILE A 19 -9.45 -3.85 20.07
CA ILE A 19 -9.88 -2.45 20.02
C ILE A 19 -8.84 -1.61 20.73
N ILE A 20 -8.37 -0.55 20.07
CA ILE A 20 -7.38 0.38 20.60
C ILE A 20 -7.94 1.78 20.50
N GLU A 21 -8.08 2.45 21.65
CA GLU A 21 -8.51 3.84 21.75
C GLU A 21 -7.30 4.77 21.81
N PHE A 22 -7.38 5.90 21.10
CA PHE A 22 -6.33 6.89 21.04
C PHE A 22 -6.73 8.17 21.76
N ASN A 23 -5.77 8.74 22.47
CA ASN A 23 -5.88 10.06 23.06
C ASN A 23 -5.72 11.15 21.99
N GLU A 24 -6.13 12.36 22.33
CA GLU A 24 -5.82 13.52 21.50
C GLU A 24 -4.34 13.88 21.54
N GLY A 25 -3.74 14.08 20.37
CA GLY A 25 -2.35 14.52 20.25
C GLY A 25 -1.40 13.33 20.22
N LEU A 26 -0.39 13.35 21.08
CA LEU A 26 0.66 12.33 21.09
C LEU A 26 0.16 11.05 21.77
N ASN A 27 0.29 9.93 21.05
CA ASN A 27 0.04 8.59 21.57
C ASN A 27 1.35 7.80 21.54
N ILE A 28 1.72 7.19 22.66
CA ILE A 28 2.93 6.38 22.79
C ILE A 28 2.50 4.94 23.07
N LEU A 29 2.85 4.03 22.17
CA LEU A 29 2.57 2.60 22.33
C LEU A 29 3.78 1.94 23.02
N VAL A 30 3.59 1.46 24.24
CA VAL A 30 4.64 0.82 25.05
C VAL A 30 4.31 -0.66 25.23
N GLY A 31 5.30 -1.51 25.06
CA GLY A 31 5.19 -2.96 25.21
C GLY A 31 6.47 -3.65 24.80
N ASP A 32 6.60 -4.93 25.12
CA ASP A 32 7.78 -5.72 24.80
C ASP A 32 7.97 -5.90 23.29
N ASN A 33 9.16 -6.36 22.89
CA ASN A 33 9.39 -6.78 21.51
C ASN A 33 8.38 -7.86 21.11
N GLU A 34 7.99 -7.86 19.84
CA GLU A 34 6.99 -8.80 19.29
C GLU A 34 5.55 -8.64 19.82
N ALA A 35 5.28 -7.65 20.68
CA ALA A 35 3.93 -7.36 21.18
C ALA A 35 2.95 -6.76 20.12
N GLY A 36 3.34 -6.67 18.86
CA GLY A 36 2.49 -6.16 17.77
C GLY A 36 2.41 -4.64 17.62
N LYS A 37 3.30 -3.87 18.28
CA LYS A 37 3.33 -2.39 18.20
C LYS A 37 3.49 -1.88 16.77
N SER A 38 4.45 -2.42 16.02
CA SER A 38 4.71 -2.07 14.62
C SER A 38 3.53 -2.45 13.72
N THR A 39 2.90 -3.59 14.01
CA THR A 39 1.69 -4.06 13.32
C THR A 39 0.50 -3.11 13.50
N ILE A 40 0.37 -2.45 14.65
CA ILE A 40 -0.66 -1.42 14.87
C ILE A 40 -0.42 -0.22 13.94
N LEU A 41 0.82 0.29 13.88
CA LEU A 41 1.18 1.42 13.01
C LEU A 41 0.96 1.07 11.53
N GLU A 42 1.40 -0.12 11.12
CA GLU A 42 1.22 -0.64 9.78
C GLU A 42 -0.26 -0.78 9.40
N ALA A 43 -1.10 -1.32 10.29
CA ALA A 43 -2.53 -1.49 10.04
C ALA A 43 -3.24 -0.14 9.82
N ILE A 44 -2.92 0.86 10.66
CA ILE A 44 -3.44 2.23 10.48
C ILE A 44 -2.96 2.79 9.14
N HIS A 45 -1.68 2.65 8.81
CA HIS A 45 -1.15 3.14 7.55
C HIS A 45 -1.83 2.47 6.35
N LEU A 46 -1.97 1.14 6.37
CA LEU A 46 -2.63 0.35 5.35
C LEU A 46 -4.09 0.78 5.16
N CYS A 47 -4.86 0.89 6.25
CA CYS A 47 -6.27 1.26 6.19
C CYS A 47 -6.51 2.72 5.73
N LEU A 48 -5.52 3.61 5.84
CA LEU A 48 -5.62 5.01 5.39
C LEU A 48 -4.97 5.27 4.02
N SER A 49 -4.06 4.42 3.56
CA SER A 49 -3.28 4.65 2.34
C SER A 49 -3.43 3.57 1.26
N GLY A 50 -3.79 2.35 1.65
CA GLY A 50 -3.77 1.15 0.79
C GLY A 50 -2.35 0.62 0.53
N ILE A 51 -1.35 1.13 1.26
CA ILE A 51 0.06 0.82 1.08
C ILE A 51 0.54 -0.10 2.20
N LEU A 52 1.24 -1.17 1.81
CA LEU A 52 1.97 -2.09 2.68
C LEU A 52 3.41 -2.15 2.19
N ASP A 53 4.40 -2.00 3.07
CA ASP A 53 5.83 -2.02 2.72
C ASP A 53 6.20 -1.12 1.52
N GLY A 54 5.56 0.05 1.45
CA GLY A 54 5.77 1.04 0.40
C GLY A 54 5.08 0.74 -0.93
N ARG A 55 4.34 -0.37 -1.08
CA ARG A 55 3.62 -0.75 -2.31
C ARG A 55 2.12 -0.86 -2.10
N TYR A 56 1.35 -0.69 -3.17
CA TYR A 56 -0.10 -0.89 -3.09
C TYR A 56 -0.41 -2.37 -2.84
N LEU A 57 -1.19 -2.65 -1.80
CA LEU A 57 -1.46 -4.02 -1.37
C LEU A 57 -2.11 -4.89 -2.46
N LYS A 58 -2.84 -4.29 -3.41
CA LYS A 58 -3.41 -5.00 -4.56
C LYS A 58 -2.38 -5.82 -5.34
N HIS A 59 -1.11 -5.43 -5.32
CA HIS A 59 -0.02 -6.12 -6.03
C HIS A 59 0.80 -7.07 -5.15
N ASP A 60 0.72 -6.95 -3.83
CA ASP A 60 1.53 -7.72 -2.87
C ASP A 60 0.64 -8.47 -1.85
N PHE A 61 -0.62 -8.74 -2.19
CA PHE A 61 -1.52 -9.49 -1.33
C PHE A 61 -1.05 -10.95 -1.20
N HIS A 62 -0.97 -11.44 0.04
CA HIS A 62 -0.53 -12.79 0.36
C HIS A 62 -1.18 -13.29 1.66
N GLN A 63 -1.26 -14.62 1.84
CA GLN A 63 -1.95 -15.22 2.99
C GLN A 63 -1.38 -14.83 4.35
N TYR A 64 -0.09 -14.48 4.43
CA TYR A 64 0.59 -14.12 5.70
C TYR A 64 0.12 -12.80 6.32
N LEU A 65 -0.86 -12.12 5.72
CA LEU A 65 -1.56 -11.00 6.36
C LEU A 65 -2.64 -11.48 7.33
N PHE A 66 -3.22 -12.65 7.07
CA PHE A 66 -4.11 -13.30 8.03
C PHE A 66 -3.31 -13.85 9.20
N ASN A 67 -3.96 -13.97 10.34
CA ASN A 67 -3.34 -14.61 11.50
C ASN A 67 -3.12 -16.10 11.22
N TYR A 68 -1.93 -16.60 11.56
CA TYR A 68 -1.55 -17.99 11.28
C TYR A 68 -2.50 -19.01 11.89
N GLU A 69 -2.93 -18.81 13.15
CA GLU A 69 -3.84 -19.74 13.82
C GLU A 69 -5.22 -19.77 13.16
N VAL A 70 -5.72 -18.62 12.72
CA VAL A 70 -7.01 -18.54 12.00
C VAL A 70 -6.95 -19.30 10.67
N VAL A 71 -5.82 -19.24 9.97
CA VAL A 71 -5.61 -19.98 8.73
C VAL A 71 -5.60 -21.49 9.00
N GLU A 72 -4.83 -21.95 9.98
CA GLU A 72 -4.76 -23.38 10.35
C GLU A 72 -6.12 -23.92 10.80
N GLU A 73 -6.83 -23.19 11.66
CA GLU A 73 -8.17 -23.55 12.12
C GLU A 73 -9.17 -23.63 10.96
N CYS A 74 -9.09 -22.68 10.01
CA CYS A 74 -9.95 -22.70 8.83
C CYS A 74 -9.65 -23.89 7.91
N LEU A 75 -8.38 -24.15 7.60
CA LEU A 75 -8.00 -25.27 6.72
C LEU A 75 -8.41 -26.62 7.32
N ALA A 76 -8.18 -26.81 8.63
CA ALA A 76 -8.62 -28.01 9.34
C ALA A 76 -10.16 -28.14 9.35
N LEU A 77 -10.88 -27.03 9.51
CA LEU A 77 -12.34 -27.04 9.50
C LEU A 77 -12.89 -27.40 8.11
N VAL A 78 -12.32 -26.83 7.05
CA VAL A 78 -12.71 -27.06 5.64
C VAL A 78 -12.54 -28.53 5.21
N GLU A 79 -11.58 -29.25 5.79
CA GLU A 79 -11.44 -30.70 5.56
C GLU A 79 -12.65 -31.50 6.09
N THR A 80 -13.26 -31.04 7.18
CA THR A 80 -14.39 -31.73 7.84
C THR A 80 -15.75 -31.18 7.42
N ASP A 81 -15.84 -29.88 7.15
CA ASP A 81 -17.04 -29.16 6.78
C ASP A 81 -16.77 -28.24 5.58
N LYS A 82 -17.20 -28.68 4.40
CA LYS A 82 -17.05 -27.91 3.15
C LYS A 82 -17.93 -26.66 3.09
N SER A 83 -18.83 -26.46 4.05
CA SER A 83 -19.61 -25.22 4.19
C SER A 83 -18.90 -24.15 5.03
N ALA A 84 -17.75 -24.49 5.63
CA ALA A 84 -16.95 -23.56 6.39
C ALA A 84 -16.58 -22.31 5.58
N GLN A 85 -16.76 -21.15 6.19
CA GLN A 85 -16.43 -19.88 5.58
C GLN A 85 -14.92 -19.63 5.65
N LEU A 86 -14.40 -19.04 4.58
CA LEU A 86 -13.04 -18.53 4.56
C LEU A 86 -12.89 -17.37 5.55
N PRO A 87 -11.70 -17.17 6.12
CA PRO A 87 -11.52 -16.18 7.16
C PRO A 87 -11.55 -14.77 6.58
N GLU A 88 -12.08 -13.81 7.34
CA GLU A 88 -12.09 -12.41 6.96
C GLU A 88 -11.06 -11.63 7.77
N LEU A 89 -10.37 -10.68 7.14
CA LEU A 89 -9.48 -9.73 7.79
C LEU A 89 -10.16 -8.37 7.83
N LEU A 90 -10.13 -7.72 8.99
CA LEU A 90 -10.81 -6.45 9.21
C LEU A 90 -9.88 -5.46 9.90
N ILE A 91 -9.80 -4.26 9.33
CA ILE A 91 -9.16 -3.10 9.92
C ILE A 91 -10.13 -1.92 9.83
N GLU A 92 -10.57 -1.38 10.96
CA GLU A 92 -11.39 -0.17 11.00
C GLU A 92 -10.65 0.97 11.67
N VAL A 93 -10.64 2.14 11.04
CA VAL A 93 -10.11 3.37 11.63
C VAL A 93 -11.28 4.34 11.83
N TYR A 94 -11.54 4.67 13.09
CA TYR A 94 -12.57 5.62 13.50
C TYR A 94 -11.94 7.00 13.59
N PHE A 95 -12.63 7.98 13.03
CA PHE A 95 -12.27 9.38 13.12
C PHE A 95 -13.02 10.04 14.26
N LYS A 96 -12.36 11.02 14.88
CA LYS A 96 -13.06 11.91 15.81
C LYS A 96 -14.11 12.71 15.04
N ASN A 97 -15.35 12.66 15.53
CA ASN A 97 -16.51 13.27 14.88
C ASN A 97 -16.28 14.73 14.44
N ASN A 98 -16.67 15.02 13.21
CA ASN A 98 -16.54 16.33 12.58
C ASN A 98 -17.62 16.52 11.50
N GLU A 99 -18.17 17.72 11.39
CA GLU A 99 -19.19 18.05 10.37
C GLU A 99 -18.67 17.83 8.93
N ASN A 100 -17.37 18.02 8.70
CA ASN A 100 -16.74 17.83 7.39
C ASN A 100 -16.51 16.36 7.02
N LEU A 101 -16.96 15.41 7.85
CA LEU A 101 -16.78 13.96 7.66
C LEU A 101 -18.12 13.22 7.46
N SER A 102 -19.19 13.93 7.10
CA SER A 102 -20.52 13.33 6.91
C SER A 102 -20.54 12.17 5.90
N GLU A 103 -19.67 12.20 4.88
CA GLU A 103 -19.53 11.11 3.89
C GLU A 103 -18.89 9.83 4.48
N PHE A 104 -18.31 9.94 5.67
CA PHE A 104 -17.71 8.84 6.42
C PHE A 104 -18.59 8.36 7.57
N GLU A 105 -19.75 8.98 7.78
CA GLU A 105 -20.69 8.65 8.85
C GLU A 105 -21.62 7.50 8.45
N GLY A 106 -21.73 6.47 9.29
CA GLY A 106 -22.74 5.45 9.08
C GLY A 106 -22.53 4.18 9.89
N THR A 107 -23.35 3.16 9.60
CA THR A 107 -23.45 1.93 10.40
C THR A 107 -22.52 0.81 9.97
N LEU A 108 -21.72 0.97 8.90
CA LEU A 108 -20.77 -0.06 8.44
C LEU A 108 -19.49 -0.04 9.29
N ASN A 109 -19.66 -0.29 10.58
CA ASN A 109 -18.60 -0.35 11.57
C ASN A 109 -18.91 -1.48 12.58
N SER A 110 -17.89 -1.98 13.28
CA SER A 110 -18.01 -3.14 14.18
C SER A 110 -19.03 -2.96 15.31
N GLU A 111 -19.36 -1.73 15.68
CA GLU A 111 -20.31 -1.39 16.74
C GLU A 111 -21.72 -1.11 16.20
N SER A 112 -21.90 -1.09 14.88
CA SER A 112 -23.15 -0.65 14.22
C SER A 112 -23.62 0.75 14.66
N ASN A 113 -22.72 1.60 15.15
CA ASN A 113 -23.04 2.95 15.60
C ASN A 113 -23.36 3.84 14.39
N PRO A 114 -24.58 4.39 14.25
CA PRO A 114 -24.97 5.16 13.06
C PRO A 114 -24.26 6.50 12.94
N THR A 115 -23.73 7.03 14.04
CA THR A 115 -23.06 8.35 14.12
C THR A 115 -21.54 8.25 14.10
N ALA A 116 -21.00 7.04 14.03
CA ALA A 116 -19.56 6.85 13.94
C ALA A 116 -19.08 7.25 12.54
N GLN A 117 -17.94 7.94 12.51
CA GLN A 117 -17.28 8.36 11.28
C GLN A 117 -15.98 7.58 11.12
N GLY A 118 -15.73 7.02 9.94
CA GLY A 118 -14.52 6.23 9.74
C GLY A 118 -14.47 5.44 8.45
N ILE A 119 -13.49 4.55 8.40
CA ILE A 119 -13.16 3.71 7.25
C ILE A 119 -13.03 2.27 7.71
N ARG A 120 -13.56 1.38 6.87
CA ARG A 120 -13.47 -0.06 6.99
C ARG A 120 -12.67 -0.61 5.81
N PHE A 121 -11.56 -1.25 6.14
CA PHE A 121 -10.71 -1.98 5.22
C PHE A 121 -10.89 -3.48 5.52
N GLU A 122 -11.26 -4.25 4.50
CA GLU A 122 -11.68 -5.63 4.68
C GLU A 122 -11.14 -6.51 3.56
N ILE A 123 -10.67 -7.70 3.91
CA ILE A 123 -10.27 -8.73 2.93
C ILE A 123 -11.08 -9.98 3.22
N LYS A 124 -11.87 -10.40 2.23
CA LYS A 124 -12.78 -11.55 2.33
C LYS A 124 -12.98 -12.21 0.98
N LEU A 125 -13.58 -13.40 0.96
CA LEU A 125 -13.97 -14.08 -0.26
C LEU A 125 -14.83 -13.16 -1.14
N ASP A 126 -14.48 -13.04 -2.42
CA ASP A 126 -15.34 -12.38 -3.39
C ASP A 126 -16.55 -13.27 -3.67
N ASN A 127 -17.74 -12.72 -3.48
CA ASN A 127 -18.97 -13.42 -3.78
C ASN A 127 -19.01 -13.92 -5.23
N ALA A 128 -18.35 -13.24 -6.17
CA ALA A 128 -18.24 -13.65 -7.57
C ALA A 128 -17.48 -14.98 -7.77
N TYR A 129 -16.63 -15.37 -6.82
CA TYR A 129 -15.84 -16.61 -6.85
C TYR A 129 -16.40 -17.70 -5.93
N SER A 130 -17.55 -17.49 -5.29
CA SER A 130 -18.16 -18.47 -4.37
C SER A 130 -18.36 -19.85 -5.02
N ASP A 131 -18.85 -19.89 -6.27
CA ASP A 131 -19.10 -21.14 -6.99
C ASP A 131 -17.79 -21.88 -7.36
N LEU A 132 -16.74 -21.12 -7.70
CA LEU A 132 -15.41 -21.68 -7.99
C LEU A 132 -14.79 -22.24 -6.72
N TYR A 133 -14.90 -21.53 -5.60
CA TYR A 133 -14.44 -22.01 -4.30
C TYR A 133 -15.16 -23.29 -3.88
N GLN A 134 -16.49 -23.34 -4.03
CA GLN A 134 -17.26 -24.57 -3.76
C GLN A 134 -16.84 -25.73 -4.68
N SER A 135 -16.51 -25.46 -5.94
CA SER A 135 -15.99 -26.47 -6.87
C SER A 135 -14.61 -26.97 -6.43
N LEU A 136 -13.73 -26.08 -5.97
CA LEU A 136 -12.41 -26.41 -5.42
C LEU A 136 -12.53 -27.35 -4.22
N LEU A 137 -13.41 -27.05 -3.26
CA LEU A 137 -13.64 -27.92 -2.10
C LEU A 137 -14.20 -29.30 -2.47
N ASN A 138 -14.93 -29.38 -3.58
CA ASN A 138 -15.52 -30.63 -4.06
C ASN A 138 -14.58 -31.47 -4.95
N SER A 139 -13.44 -30.92 -5.36
CA SER A 139 -12.42 -31.63 -6.15
C SER A 139 -11.79 -32.82 -5.41
N GLY A 140 -11.81 -32.80 -4.07
CA GLY A 140 -11.19 -33.81 -3.21
C GLY A 140 -9.71 -33.56 -2.92
N GLU A 141 -9.12 -32.48 -3.45
CA GLU A 141 -7.77 -32.06 -3.11
C GLU A 141 -7.72 -31.40 -1.72
N VAL A 142 -6.72 -31.79 -0.93
CA VAL A 142 -6.47 -31.23 0.40
C VAL A 142 -5.96 -29.80 0.24
N GLN A 143 -6.64 -28.86 0.89
CA GLN A 143 -6.28 -27.45 0.85
C GLN A 143 -5.13 -27.20 1.83
N THR A 144 -3.97 -26.80 1.32
CA THR A 144 -2.76 -26.52 2.13
C THR A 144 -2.50 -25.03 2.35
N SER A 145 -3.31 -24.18 1.72
CA SER A 145 -3.22 -22.71 1.80
C SER A 145 -4.58 -22.09 1.47
N LEU A 146 -4.78 -20.83 1.87
CA LEU A 146 -5.97 -20.08 1.43
C LEU A 146 -5.91 -19.80 -0.08
N PRO A 147 -7.03 -19.93 -0.82
CA PRO A 147 -7.09 -19.56 -2.23
C PRO A 147 -7.20 -18.04 -2.37
N ILE A 148 -6.07 -17.35 -2.11
CA ILE A 148 -5.99 -15.88 -2.07
C ILE A 148 -6.46 -15.21 -3.37
N GLU A 149 -6.42 -15.92 -4.50
CA GLU A 149 -6.95 -15.48 -5.79
C GLU A 149 -8.47 -15.25 -5.80
N TYR A 150 -9.20 -15.83 -4.85
CA TYR A 150 -10.65 -15.66 -4.73
C TYR A 150 -11.03 -14.56 -3.74
N PHE A 151 -10.07 -13.95 -3.06
CA PHE A 151 -10.33 -12.86 -2.13
C PHE A 151 -10.40 -11.52 -2.84
N ASN A 152 -11.24 -10.64 -2.31
CA ASN A 152 -11.32 -9.24 -2.71
C ASN A 152 -10.92 -8.34 -1.54
N ILE A 153 -10.25 -7.24 -1.89
CA ILE A 153 -9.90 -6.16 -0.96
C ILE A 153 -10.99 -5.09 -1.08
N GLU A 154 -11.84 -4.96 -0.06
CA GLU A 154 -12.88 -3.94 0.02
C GLU A 154 -12.43 -2.77 0.91
N TRP A 155 -12.62 -1.56 0.39
CA TRP A 155 -12.32 -0.34 1.12
C TRP A 155 -13.52 0.60 1.06
N ARG A 156 -14.16 0.82 2.22
CA ARG A 156 -15.41 1.57 2.32
C ARG A 156 -15.40 2.54 3.49
N SER A 157 -16.16 3.63 3.37
CA SER A 157 -16.48 4.46 4.52
C SER A 157 -17.57 3.80 5.37
N PHE A 158 -17.79 4.25 6.61
CA PHE A 158 -18.89 3.72 7.41
C PHE A 158 -20.28 4.02 6.82
N ALA A 159 -20.36 4.98 5.89
CA ALA A 159 -21.53 5.27 5.05
C ALA A 159 -21.77 4.23 3.92
N ARG A 160 -20.93 3.20 3.81
CA ARG A 160 -20.94 2.15 2.75
C ARG A 160 -20.48 2.62 1.37
N ASN A 161 -20.00 3.86 1.25
CA ASN A 161 -19.42 4.35 0.01
C ASN A 161 -18.05 3.72 -0.23
N ALA A 162 -17.75 3.32 -1.46
CA ALA A 162 -16.41 2.89 -1.83
C ALA A 162 -15.42 4.05 -1.69
N VAL A 163 -14.25 3.77 -1.13
CA VAL A 163 -13.23 4.79 -0.84
C VAL A 163 -11.96 4.52 -1.62
N ILE A 164 -11.31 5.60 -2.07
CA ILE A 164 -9.95 5.57 -2.60
C ILE A 164 -9.03 6.41 -1.71
N SER A 165 -7.76 6.03 -1.61
CA SER A 165 -6.72 6.69 -0.80
C SER A 165 -6.69 8.23 -0.94
N ARG A 166 -7.00 8.74 -2.14
CA ARG A 166 -7.01 10.19 -2.42
C ARG A 166 -8.12 10.94 -1.65
N VAL A 167 -9.30 10.36 -1.46
CA VAL A 167 -10.43 11.03 -0.81
C VAL A 167 -10.43 10.89 0.71
N ILE A 168 -9.57 10.02 1.25
CA ILE A 168 -9.40 9.87 2.71
C ILE A 168 -8.78 11.14 3.27
N PRO A 169 -9.41 11.78 4.26
CA PRO A 169 -9.03 13.13 4.63
C PRO A 169 -7.97 13.18 5.75
N VAL A 170 -7.60 12.01 6.29
CA VAL A 170 -6.41 11.82 7.14
C VAL A 170 -5.32 11.15 6.31
N LYS A 171 -4.24 11.86 6.01
CA LYS A 171 -3.10 11.30 5.28
C LYS A 171 -2.10 10.72 6.28
N SER A 172 -1.89 9.40 6.23
CA SER A 172 -0.91 8.76 7.11
C SER A 172 0.48 8.77 6.48
N VAL A 173 1.47 8.99 7.33
CA VAL A 173 2.89 8.86 7.06
C VAL A 173 3.43 7.81 8.00
N LEU A 174 4.06 6.76 7.48
CA LEU A 174 4.78 5.77 8.28
C LEU A 174 6.29 5.99 8.15
N ILE A 175 6.93 6.29 9.28
CA ILE A 175 8.37 6.44 9.40
C ILE A 175 8.90 5.23 10.17
N ASP A 176 9.43 4.29 9.40
CA ASP A 176 10.13 3.12 9.90
C ASP A 176 11.56 3.15 9.36
N SER A 177 12.52 2.92 10.27
CA SER A 177 13.96 2.92 9.99
C SER A 177 14.55 1.50 9.87
N SER A 178 13.74 0.47 10.14
CA SER A 178 14.15 -0.94 10.12
C SER A 178 14.13 -1.52 8.69
N THR A 179 13.22 -1.07 7.83
CA THR A 179 12.98 -1.62 6.49
C THR A 179 14.08 -1.30 5.46
N ALA A 180 15.05 -2.22 5.33
CA ALA A 180 16.13 -2.18 4.33
C ALA A 180 15.78 -2.87 2.99
N LYS A 181 14.50 -3.12 2.68
CA LYS A 181 14.09 -3.95 1.54
C LYS A 181 13.32 -3.18 0.49
N ILE A 182 13.97 -2.23 -0.18
CA ILE A 182 13.52 -1.81 -1.50
C ILE A 182 14.63 -2.09 -2.51
N LYS A 183 14.63 -3.31 -3.06
CA LYS A 183 15.61 -3.71 -4.08
C LYS A 183 15.36 -3.10 -5.46
N ASN A 184 14.23 -2.45 -5.74
CA ASN A 184 13.88 -1.95 -7.08
C ASN A 184 12.77 -0.86 -7.10
N GLY A 185 12.76 0.06 -6.15
CA GLY A 185 11.78 1.14 -6.12
C GLY A 185 12.38 2.35 -5.45
N SER A 186 12.35 3.49 -6.11
CA SER A 186 12.43 4.75 -5.39
C SER A 186 11.39 4.71 -4.27
N ASP A 187 11.72 5.28 -3.11
CA ASP A 187 10.78 5.35 -2.00
C ASP A 187 9.50 6.03 -2.52
N ILE A 188 8.43 5.24 -2.68
CA ILE A 188 7.16 5.70 -3.25
C ILE A 188 6.64 6.86 -2.40
N TYR A 189 6.97 6.88 -1.12
CA TYR A 189 6.66 7.95 -0.19
C TYR A 189 7.32 9.29 -0.60
N LEU A 190 8.65 9.32 -0.76
CA LEU A 190 9.35 10.54 -1.19
C LEU A 190 8.93 10.97 -2.59
N SER A 191 8.78 10.00 -3.48
CA SER A 191 8.30 10.26 -4.83
C SER A 191 6.90 10.87 -4.80
N LYS A 192 6.02 10.41 -3.91
CA LYS A 192 4.66 10.93 -3.72
C LYS A 192 4.68 12.33 -3.12
N ILE A 193 5.50 12.56 -2.10
CA ILE A 193 5.72 13.89 -1.49
C ILE A 193 6.15 14.91 -2.52
N ILE A 194 7.18 14.58 -3.30
CA ILE A 194 7.66 15.45 -4.37
C ILE A 194 6.54 15.65 -5.39
N LYS A 195 5.82 14.60 -5.80
CA LYS A 195 4.68 14.69 -6.74
C LYS A 195 3.56 15.60 -6.23
N ASP A 196 3.18 15.47 -4.98
CA ASP A 196 2.07 16.23 -4.38
C ASP A 196 2.42 17.72 -4.26
N ASN A 197 3.72 18.08 -4.23
CA ASN A 197 4.19 19.46 -4.29
C ASN A 197 4.35 20.04 -5.71
N LEU A 198 4.33 19.21 -6.76
CA LEU A 198 4.49 19.69 -8.14
C LEU A 198 3.18 20.23 -8.68
N SER A 199 3.20 21.47 -9.15
CA SER A 199 2.09 22.07 -9.89
C SER A 199 1.81 21.32 -11.20
N ARG A 200 0.59 21.47 -11.71
CA ARG A 200 0.19 20.86 -12.99
C ARG A 200 1.09 21.27 -14.17
N VAL A 201 1.63 22.49 -14.13
CA VAL A 201 2.54 23.01 -15.17
C VAL A 201 3.89 22.30 -15.09
N GLU A 202 4.44 22.12 -13.88
CA GLU A 202 5.71 21.41 -13.67
C GLU A 202 5.62 19.93 -14.06
N GLN A 203 4.52 19.26 -13.72
CA GLN A 203 4.27 17.88 -14.14
C GLN A 203 4.26 17.72 -15.67
N ILE A 204 3.61 18.65 -16.38
CA ILE A 204 3.60 18.66 -17.85
C ILE A 204 5.03 18.86 -18.39
N GLY A 205 5.81 19.77 -17.81
CA GLY A 205 7.20 20.02 -18.21
C GLY A 205 8.11 18.81 -18.03
N LEU A 206 7.98 18.09 -16.91
CA LEU A 206 8.74 16.87 -16.63
C LEU A 206 8.35 15.73 -17.60
N ALA A 207 7.05 15.54 -17.85
CA ALA A 207 6.57 14.56 -18.81
C ALA A 207 7.12 14.83 -20.23
N GLN A 208 7.17 16.10 -20.66
CA GLN A 208 7.77 16.48 -21.95
C GLN A 208 9.28 16.22 -21.99
N SER A 209 9.99 16.57 -20.93
CA SER A 209 11.45 16.36 -20.83
C SER A 209 11.80 14.87 -20.88
N TYR A 210 11.00 14.04 -20.20
CA TYR A 210 11.17 12.59 -20.23
C TYR A 210 10.87 11.98 -21.61
N ARG A 211 9.83 12.46 -22.32
CA ARG A 211 9.58 12.06 -23.72
C ARG A 211 10.77 12.41 -24.62
N LYS A 212 11.35 13.60 -24.45
CA LYS A 212 12.54 14.02 -25.20
C LYS A 212 13.75 13.12 -24.91
N LEU A 213 13.95 12.73 -23.64
CA LEU A 213 14.99 11.77 -23.28
C LEU A 213 14.81 10.43 -24.02
N LYS A 214 13.60 9.88 -24.06
CA LYS A 214 13.30 8.65 -24.81
C LYS A 214 13.55 8.80 -26.32
N GLN A 215 13.16 9.94 -26.90
CA GLN A 215 13.40 10.25 -28.31
C GLN A 215 14.90 10.31 -28.60
N ASN A 216 15.65 11.07 -27.82
CA ASN A 216 17.09 11.21 -27.98
C ASN A 216 17.82 9.86 -27.86
N PHE A 217 17.36 8.95 -26.99
CA PHE A 217 17.93 7.60 -26.90
C PHE A 217 17.71 6.79 -28.19
N ASN A 218 16.53 6.91 -28.80
CA ASN A 218 16.24 6.24 -30.08
C ASN A 218 17.07 6.81 -31.25
N GLU A 219 17.46 8.08 -31.17
CA GLU A 219 18.32 8.78 -32.13
C GLU A 219 19.83 8.56 -31.87
N ASP A 220 20.21 7.80 -30.83
CA ASP A 220 21.61 7.50 -30.57
C ASP A 220 22.21 6.60 -31.66
N ASN A 221 23.39 6.96 -32.15
CA ASN A 221 24.08 6.24 -33.23
C ASN A 221 24.28 4.74 -32.93
N ASN A 222 24.47 4.35 -31.66
CA ASN A 222 24.62 2.94 -31.29
C ASN A 222 23.30 2.17 -31.46
N VAL A 223 22.17 2.83 -31.16
CA VAL A 223 20.82 2.27 -31.31
C VAL A 223 20.46 2.16 -32.79
N GLU A 224 20.77 3.17 -33.59
CA GLU A 224 20.57 3.12 -35.06
C GLU A 224 21.41 2.01 -35.71
N ALA A 225 22.68 1.87 -35.32
CA ALA A 225 23.56 0.82 -35.82
C ALA A 225 23.06 -0.58 -35.43
N LEU A 226 22.58 -0.75 -34.19
CA LEU A 226 21.95 -1.99 -33.74
C LEU A 226 20.71 -2.32 -34.56
N ASN A 227 19.82 -1.35 -34.77
CA ASN A 227 18.59 -1.53 -35.56
C ASN A 227 18.88 -1.87 -37.01
N THR A 228 19.91 -1.26 -37.60
CA THR A 228 20.40 -1.60 -38.94
C THR A 228 20.92 -3.04 -38.98
N LYS A 229 21.71 -3.45 -37.98
CA LYS A 229 22.24 -4.83 -37.88
C LYS A 229 21.12 -5.86 -37.71
N ILE A 230 20.12 -5.60 -36.88
CA ILE A 230 18.99 -6.51 -36.66
C ILE A 230 18.15 -6.64 -37.94
N THR A 231 17.81 -5.53 -38.56
CA THR A 231 17.04 -5.50 -39.81
C THR A 231 17.73 -6.28 -40.92
N THR A 232 19.06 -6.19 -41.00
CA THR A 232 19.84 -6.87 -42.05
C THR A 232 20.11 -8.34 -41.77
N SER A 233 20.27 -8.74 -40.51
CA SER A 233 20.60 -10.13 -40.12
C SER A 233 19.39 -11.05 -39.96
N ALA A 234 18.20 -10.51 -39.69
CA ALA A 234 17.00 -11.30 -39.43
C ALA A 234 15.85 -10.92 -40.38
N ARG A 235 15.72 -11.63 -41.51
CA ARG A 235 14.53 -11.55 -42.38
C ARG A 235 13.39 -12.38 -41.78
N VAL A 236 12.70 -11.82 -40.80
CA VAL A 236 11.57 -12.49 -40.13
C VAL A 236 10.24 -12.19 -40.84
N SER A 237 10.11 -11.03 -41.50
CA SER A 237 8.90 -10.56 -42.17
C SER A 237 9.23 -9.49 -43.21
N ASP A 238 8.26 -9.12 -44.06
CA ASP A 238 8.32 -7.96 -44.95
C ASP A 238 8.34 -6.61 -44.20
N LYS A 239 8.11 -6.63 -42.88
CA LYS A 239 8.19 -5.46 -42.01
C LYS A 239 9.58 -5.30 -41.40
N GLN A 240 10.04 -4.06 -41.28
CA GLN A 240 11.29 -3.73 -40.61
C GLN A 240 11.19 -4.02 -39.10
N LEU A 241 12.09 -4.86 -38.60
CA LEU A 241 12.23 -5.12 -37.18
C LEU A 241 13.18 -4.09 -36.56
N SER A 242 12.71 -3.37 -35.54
CA SER A 242 13.52 -2.42 -34.79
C SER A 242 13.25 -2.54 -33.29
N ILE A 243 14.27 -2.22 -32.49
CA ILE A 243 14.20 -2.08 -31.04
C ILE A 243 14.11 -0.58 -30.74
N THR A 244 13.15 -0.23 -29.89
CA THR A 244 12.91 1.15 -29.45
C THR A 244 12.54 1.17 -27.97
N VAL A 245 12.70 2.32 -27.33
CA VAL A 245 12.21 2.54 -25.97
C VAL A 245 10.67 2.53 -25.97
N ASP A 246 10.07 1.85 -24.99
CA ASP A 246 8.61 1.77 -24.86
C ASP A 246 8.00 3.17 -24.58
N LEU A 247 7.17 3.63 -25.53
CA LEU A 247 6.44 4.91 -25.48
C LEU A 247 4.97 4.74 -25.07
N SER A 248 4.50 3.52 -24.83
CA SER A 248 3.06 3.21 -24.68
C SER A 248 2.45 3.63 -23.34
N SER A 249 3.26 3.89 -22.31
CA SER A 249 2.78 4.20 -20.96
C SER A 249 2.79 5.69 -20.63
N ASN A 250 1.59 6.25 -20.42
CA ASN A 250 1.36 7.68 -20.12
C ASN A 250 1.98 8.18 -18.81
N ASN A 251 2.18 7.30 -17.82
CA ASN A 251 2.68 7.63 -16.48
C ASN A 251 4.00 6.89 -16.14
N SER A 252 4.89 6.72 -17.14
CA SER A 252 6.17 6.02 -16.91
C SER A 252 7.26 6.90 -16.31
N TRP A 253 7.20 8.21 -16.47
CA TRP A 253 8.26 9.10 -15.99
C TRP A 253 8.28 9.14 -14.45
N GLU A 254 7.11 9.07 -13.83
CA GLU A 254 6.91 9.11 -12.39
C GLU A 254 7.56 7.93 -11.63
N ASN A 255 7.73 6.80 -12.31
CA ASN A 255 8.32 5.58 -11.75
C ASN A 255 9.82 5.46 -12.04
N GLN A 256 10.37 6.37 -12.82
CA GLN A 256 11.78 6.38 -13.25
C GLN A 256 12.60 7.45 -12.53
N LEU A 257 11.94 8.32 -11.76
CA LEU A 257 12.61 9.27 -10.89
C LEU A 257 13.06 8.60 -9.59
N THR A 258 14.31 8.88 -9.22
CA THR A 258 14.90 8.52 -7.94
C THR A 258 15.29 9.79 -7.21
N THR A 259 15.00 9.84 -5.91
CA THR A 259 15.39 10.96 -5.06
C THR A 259 16.85 10.80 -4.64
N ASN A 260 17.66 11.84 -4.87
CA ASN A 260 19.08 11.86 -4.52
C ASN A 260 19.37 12.99 -3.54
N PHE A 261 20.26 12.74 -2.58
CA PHE A 261 20.81 13.73 -1.65
C PHE A 261 22.32 13.77 -1.86
N ASN A 262 22.86 14.94 -2.24
CA ASN A 262 24.28 15.10 -2.62
C ASN A 262 24.76 14.07 -3.67
N ASN A 263 23.93 13.80 -4.69
CA ASN A 263 24.14 12.78 -5.74
C ASN A 263 24.18 11.32 -5.26
N ILE A 264 23.84 11.07 -4.00
CA ILE A 264 23.69 9.72 -3.45
C ILE A 264 22.19 9.38 -3.46
N PRO A 265 21.77 8.24 -4.02
CA PRO A 265 20.39 7.78 -3.93
C PRO A 265 19.91 7.77 -2.47
N PHE A 266 18.69 8.22 -2.22
CA PHE A 266 18.15 8.39 -0.87
C PHE A 266 18.20 7.08 -0.05
N ASP A 267 17.96 5.94 -0.68
CA ASP A 267 18.08 4.62 -0.07
C ASP A 267 19.51 4.28 0.39
N GLN A 268 20.51 5.06 -0.02
CA GLN A 268 21.94 4.87 0.26
C GLN A 268 22.55 5.91 1.22
N ILE A 269 21.80 6.91 1.71
CA ILE A 269 22.37 7.96 2.59
C ILE A 269 22.49 7.58 4.08
N GLY A 270 22.13 6.35 4.44
CA GLY A 270 22.13 5.85 5.81
C GLY A 270 20.78 6.05 6.51
N LYS A 271 20.40 5.06 7.33
CA LYS A 271 19.05 4.96 7.94
C LYS A 271 18.69 6.13 8.86
N GLY A 272 19.67 6.65 9.61
CA GLY A 272 19.46 7.80 10.50
C GLY A 272 19.08 9.06 9.73
N GLU A 273 19.85 9.39 8.69
CA GLU A 273 19.57 10.53 7.82
C GLU A 273 18.26 10.35 7.05
N GLN A 274 17.97 9.12 6.57
CA GLN A 274 16.67 8.80 5.96
C GLN A 274 15.50 9.06 6.91
N CYS A 275 15.62 8.67 8.18
CA CYS A 275 14.60 8.92 9.19
C CYS A 275 14.38 10.42 9.43
N ILE A 276 15.45 11.20 9.57
CA ILE A 276 15.40 12.66 9.75
C ILE A 276 14.73 13.32 8.54
N VAL A 277 15.15 12.98 7.33
CA VAL A 277 14.57 13.53 6.10
C VAL A 277 13.09 13.18 5.95
N LYS A 278 12.70 11.92 6.18
CA LYS A 278 11.28 11.50 6.15
C LYS A 278 10.46 12.28 7.17
N THR A 279 11.01 12.46 8.37
CA THR A 279 10.35 13.21 9.44
C THR A 279 10.14 14.67 9.06
N ASN A 280 11.20 15.34 8.59
CA ASN A 280 11.12 16.74 8.18
C ASN A 280 10.12 16.94 7.03
N LEU A 281 10.16 16.09 6.01
CA LEU A 281 9.22 16.15 4.89
C LEU A 281 7.78 15.90 5.33
N ALA A 282 7.54 14.92 6.22
CA ALA A 282 6.22 14.66 6.77
C ALA A 282 5.62 15.87 7.52
N LEU A 283 6.48 16.61 8.22
CA LEU A 283 6.12 17.83 8.94
C LEU A 283 5.89 19.00 7.99
N ASP A 284 6.75 19.19 6.99
CA ASP A 284 6.61 20.27 6.00
C ASP A 284 5.35 20.10 5.12
N HIS A 285 4.95 18.85 4.85
CA HIS A 285 3.70 18.52 4.15
C HIS A 285 2.41 18.86 4.92
N SER A 286 2.50 19.41 6.13
CA SER A 286 1.32 19.79 6.92
C SER A 286 0.67 21.11 6.47
N HIS A 287 1.26 21.78 5.47
CA HIS A 287 0.77 23.03 4.90
C HIS A 287 -0.02 22.75 3.61
N GLU A 288 -1.33 22.51 3.72
CA GLU A 288 -2.32 23.37 3.03
C GLU A 288 -3.79 22.92 3.16
N THR A 289 -4.13 21.65 3.39
CA THR A 289 -5.55 21.25 3.60
C THR A 289 -5.70 19.88 4.26
N ASP A 290 -4.77 18.97 3.98
CA ASP A 290 -4.73 17.63 4.53
C ASP A 290 -4.00 17.60 5.89
N LYS A 291 -4.64 17.01 6.91
CA LYS A 291 -4.01 16.85 8.23
C LYS A 291 -3.26 15.52 8.26
N ASN A 292 -1.94 15.59 8.43
CA ASN A 292 -1.07 14.42 8.44
C ASN A 292 -1.13 13.68 9.78
N LEU A 293 -1.30 12.36 9.72
CA LEU A 293 -1.08 11.44 10.84
C LEU A 293 0.33 10.88 10.69
N ILE A 294 1.21 11.23 11.62
CA ILE A 294 2.60 10.75 11.63
C ILE A 294 2.68 9.53 12.54
N LEU A 295 3.08 8.40 11.96
CA LEU A 295 3.28 7.12 12.63
C LEU A 295 4.80 6.87 12.63
N ILE A 296 5.41 6.89 13.80
CA ILE A 296 6.86 6.71 13.95
C ILE A 296 7.09 5.44 14.72
N GLU A 297 7.87 4.54 14.12
CA GLU A 297 8.51 3.45 14.83
C GLU A 297 9.85 3.92 15.36
N GLU A 298 10.13 3.65 16.64
CA GLU A 298 11.41 4.01 17.23
C GLU A 298 12.54 3.33 16.44
N PRO A 299 13.60 4.06 16.05
CA PRO A 299 14.78 3.41 15.51
C PRO A 299 15.38 2.51 16.59
N GLU A 300 15.34 1.19 16.38
CA GLU A 300 16.02 0.25 17.26
C GLU A 300 17.49 0.64 17.38
N ASN A 301 17.84 1.19 18.53
CA ASN A 301 19.21 1.49 18.88
C ASN A 301 19.79 0.18 19.42
N HIS A 302 20.28 -0.69 18.52
CA HIS A 302 21.15 -1.80 18.93
C HIS A 302 22.51 -1.22 19.39
N LEU A 303 22.51 -0.53 20.54
CA LEU A 303 23.69 -0.37 21.37
C LEU A 303 23.66 -1.51 22.40
N SER A 304 24.08 -2.69 21.95
CA SER A 304 24.69 -3.69 22.81
C SER A 304 26.19 -3.68 22.52
#